data_AF-A0A2U3PY40-F1
#
_entry.id   AF-A0A2U3PY40-F1
#
_cell.length_a   1.000
_cell.length_b   1.000
_cell.length_c   1.000
_cell.angle_alpha   90.00
_cell.angle_beta   90.00
_cell.angle_gamma   90.00
#
_symmetry.space_group_name_H-M   'P 1'
#
loop_
_entity.id
_entity.type
_entity.pdbx_description
1 polymer ?
#
loop_
_entity_poly.entity_id
_entity_poly.type
_entity_poly.pdbx_seq_one_letter_code
_entity_poly.pdbx_strand_id
1 'polypeptide(L)' 'MRVYRPLPVEHEQAEYMRQIVRECRELLKQPPPDTFLGRKTQDAPSKQEADDDFA' A
#
# COMPACT_ATOMS: atom_id res chain seq x y z
N MET A 1 -21.50 14.03 36.23
CA MET A 1 -20.62 13.08 35.51
C MET A 1 -21.51 12.12 34.73
N ARG A 2 -21.52 12.16 33.39
CA ARG A 2 -22.32 11.24 32.57
C ARG A 2 -21.49 9.98 32.31
N VAL A 3 -21.92 8.86 32.88
CA VAL A 3 -21.30 7.55 32.63
C VAL A 3 -21.98 6.96 31.40
N TYR A 4 -21.29 6.97 30.26
CA TYR A 4 -21.77 6.33 29.04
C TYR A 4 -21.53 4.83 29.17
N ARG A 5 -22.60 4.04 29.15
CA ARG A 5 -22.51 2.57 29.06
C ARG A 5 -22.80 2.18 27.63
N PRO A 6 -21.81 1.62 26.91
CA PRO A 6 -22.03 1.21 25.55
C PRO A 6 -23.14 0.16 25.50
N LEU A 7 -24.04 0.27 24.53
CA LEU A 7 -24.96 -0.82 24.23
C LEU A 7 -24.15 -2.04 23.75
N PRO A 8 -24.62 -3.28 23.94
CA PRO A 8 -23.90 -4.48 23.51
C PRO A 8 -23.43 -4.42 22.04
N VAL A 9 -24.28 -3.88 21.16
CA VAL A 9 -23.97 -3.67 19.73
C VAL A 9 -22.79 -2.70 19.54
N GLU A 10 -22.68 -1.66 20.37
CA GLU A 10 -21.57 -0.71 20.32
C GLU A 10 -20.26 -1.34 20.81
N HIS A 11 -20.34 -2.28 21.76
CA HIS A 11 -19.16 -3.03 22.23
C HIS A 11 -18.61 -3.93 21.13
N GLU A 12 -19.47 -4.71 20.48
CA GLU A 12 -19.08 -5.58 19.35
C GLU A 12 -18.46 -4.77 18.20
N GLN A 13 -19.08 -3.64 17.84
CA GLN A 13 -18.57 -2.75 16.82
C GLN A 13 -17.19 -2.17 17.19
N ALA A 14 -16.99 -1.80 18.45
CA ALA A 14 -15.72 -1.28 18.94
C ALA A 14 -14.60 -2.35 18.91
N GLU A 15 -14.90 -3.59 19.31
CA GLU A 15 -13.92 -4.68 19.23
C GLU A 15 -13.58 -5.03 17.77
N TYR A 16 -14.58 -5.05 16.88
CA TYR A 16 -14.34 -5.26 15.45
C TYR A 16 -13.43 -4.17 14.86
N MET A 17 -13.69 -2.91 15.19
CA MET A 17 -12.84 -1.79 14.75
C MET A 17 -11.41 -1.92 15.28
N ARG A 18 -11.23 -2.33 16.54
CA ARG A 18 -9.89 -2.58 17.11
C ARG A 18 -9.17 -3.71 16.39
N GLN A 19 -9.88 -4.75 15.98
CA GLN A 19 -9.30 -5.85 15.23
C GLN A 19 -8.76 -5.38 13.88
N ILE A 20 -9.55 -4.60 13.12
CA ILE A 20 -9.11 -4.00 11.84
C ILE A 20 -7.84 -3.17 12.05
N VAL A 21 -7.82 -2.31 13.06
CA VAL A 21 -6.66 -1.44 13.32
C VAL A 21 -5.40 -2.26 13.65
N ARG A 22 -5.54 -3.38 14.38
CA ARG A 22 -4.42 -4.29 14.65
C ARG A 22 -3.91 -4.93 13.37
N GLU A 23 -4.79 -5.46 12.54
CA GLU A 23 -4.43 -6.11 11.27
C GLU A 23 -3.75 -5.12 10.31
N CYS A 24 -4.30 -3.91 10.15
CA CYS A 24 -3.68 -2.85 9.37
C CYS A 24 -2.28 -2.48 9.89
N ARG A 25 -2.10 -2.43 11.21
CA ARG A 25 -0.79 -2.15 11.81
C ARG A 25 0.23 -3.23 11.48
N GLU A 26 -0.16 -4.51 11.50
CA GLU A 26 0.75 -5.60 11.13
C GLU A 26 1.14 -5.53 9.64
N LEU A 27 0.20 -5.19 8.75
CA LEU A 27 0.51 -4.96 7.33
C LEU A 27 1.50 -3.82 7.12
N LEU A 28 1.34 -2.71 7.85
CA LEU A 28 2.25 -1.56 7.74
C LEU A 28 3.66 -1.82 8.30
N LYS A 29 3.85 -2.89 9.08
CA LYS A 29 5.20 -3.31 9.51
C LYS A 29 5.93 -4.13 8.44
N GLN A 30 5.21 -4.64 7.44
CA GLN A 30 5.84 -5.39 6.36
C GLN A 30 6.69 -4.44 5.50
N PRO A 31 7.77 -4.95 4.89
CA PRO A 31 8.53 -4.15 3.93
C PRO A 31 7.58 -3.66 2.82
N PRO A 32 7.77 -2.43 2.32
CA PRO A 32 6.97 -1.93 1.21
C PRO A 32 7.10 -2.91 0.03
N PRO A 33 6.01 -3.13 -0.73
CA PRO A 33 6.10 -3.98 -1.90
C PRO A 33 7.14 -3.42 -2.86
N ASP A 34 7.79 -4.31 -3.62
CA ASP A 34 8.69 -3.90 -4.68
C ASP A 34 7.88 -3.22 -5.79
N THR A 35 7.67 -1.92 -5.65
CA THR A 35 6.95 -1.13 -6.63
C THR A 35 7.91 -0.75 -7.75
N PHE A 36 7.45 -0.81 -9.01
CA PHE A 36 8.19 -0.24 -10.15
C PHE A 36 8.30 1.31 -10.07
N LEU A 37 7.76 1.93 -9.03
CA LEU A 37 7.80 3.37 -8.80
C LEU A 37 9.26 3.84 -8.70
N GLY A 38 9.69 4.71 -9.62
CA GLY A 38 11.06 5.22 -9.68
C GLY A 38 12.03 4.38 -10.53
N ARG A 39 11.60 3.25 -11.09
CA ARG A 39 12.37 2.56 -12.14
C ARG A 39 12.22 3.36 -13.43
N LYS A 40 13.35 3.74 -14.03
CA LYS A 40 13.34 4.20 -15.41
C LYS A 40 12.90 3.01 -16.26
N THR A 41 11.71 3.07 -16.85
CA THR A 41 11.42 2.28 -18.05
C THR A 41 12.56 2.52 -19.02
N GLN A 42 13.13 1.45 -19.57
CA GLN A 42 14.25 1.50 -20.52
C GLN A 42 14.14 2.76 -21.36
N ASP A 43 15.10 3.67 -21.20
CA ASP A 43 15.19 4.85 -22.06
C ASP A 43 15.20 4.29 -23.49
N ALA A 44 14.31 4.79 -24.36
CA ALA A 44 14.22 4.33 -25.73
C ALA A 44 15.63 4.40 -26.35
N PRO A 45 16.09 3.36 -27.08
CA PRO A 45 17.41 3.38 -27.69
C PRO A 45 17.57 4.66 -28.51
N SER A 46 18.69 5.34 -28.35
CA SER A 46 18.98 6.56 -29.10
C SER A 46 18.92 6.24 -30.59
N LYS A 47 18.21 7.07 -31.37
CA LYS A 47 18.00 6.91 -32.82
C LYS A 47 19.27 6.61 -33.65
N GLN A 48 20.47 6.82 -33.11
CA GLN A 48 21.72 6.50 -33.78
C GLN A 48 21.97 5.00 -33.96
N GLU A 49 21.43 4.12 -33.10
CA GLU A 49 21.61 2.66 -33.25
C GLU A 49 20.63 2.03 -34.25
N ALA A 50 19.64 2.79 -34.74
CA ALA A 50 18.64 2.27 -35.70
C ALA A 50 19.06 2.42 -37.18
N ASP A 51 20.07 3.25 -37.47
CA ASP A 51 20.58 3.48 -38.84
C ASP A 51 21.79 2.61 -39.20
N ASP A 52 22.48 2.01 -38.22
CA ASP A 52 23.68 1.19 -38.45
C ASP A 52 23.37 -0.29 -38.75
N ASP A 53 22.13 -0.75 -38.55
CA ASP A 53 21.71 -2.14 -38.82
C ASP A 53 21.14 -2.34 -40.25
N PHE A 54 21.18 -1.30 -41.10
CA PHE A 54 20.74 -1.35 -42.50
C PHE A 54 21.79 -0.85 -43.52
N ALA A 55 23.06 -0.71 -43.13
CA ALA A 55 24.16 -0.29 -44.01
C ALA A 55 25.07 -1.46 -44.44
#